data_AF-A0AAU5SGW0-F1
#
_entry.id   AF-A0AAU5SGW0-F1
#
_cell.length_a   1.000
_cell.length_b   1.000
_cell.length_c   1.000
_cell.angle_alpha   90.00
_cell.angle_beta   90.00
_cell.angle_gamma   90.00
#
_symmetry.space_group_name_H-M   'P 1'
#
loop_
_entity.id
_entity.type
_entity.pdbx_description
1 polymer ?
#
loop_
_entity_poly.entity_id
_entity_poly.type
_entity_poly.pdbx_seq_one_letter_code
_entity_poly.pdbx_strand_id
1 'polypeptide(L)'
;MKRRRILATVIAGLLAAAAGGVSETASAAPPAPAASPASAVPASGAAGCPAPAAGLTFPDPPDHGVAQAQVFDRSVTDPTAYAGHVYFVWGSLVAQQPAGVVGSSYATGFRNAPQRTYTYDWFLANHPSWIEYTADRTTPAWEFGNHVYTPLDMGNPEVRQWYFTTIVDPAIAAGYRVIAVDNIGLRNDFGMSGHYDDSGTWVQQFSADPDDATFFGYVNDWLSALSRGLHARGAAGAFNITFNASLHDASQDKTAAWLAATRKAIATSDIWLNEQGFTVHRTENVTDDEWLMMYDLIREFRCKSMVIDNKLPTDTWDQASGEQRQWVVANYLLYREQPTMMVMTGLKDYAQYNDIPELDVDLGKPVTGPIGHGTGLWLRRYQQGLTVVNPSSTVTRHLRLPGTWADLHGVRYSGRISVPPNTGLVLSPVR
;
A
#
# COMPACT_ATOMS: atom_id res chain seq x y z
N MET A 1 -14.30 -52.80 -17.48
CA MET A 1 -14.19 -52.65 -16.00
C MET A 1 -14.62 -51.24 -15.61
N LYS A 2 -15.73 -51.12 -14.86
CA LYS A 2 -16.30 -49.86 -14.35
C LYS A 2 -16.01 -49.79 -12.84
N ARG A 3 -15.52 -48.67 -12.32
CA ARG A 3 -15.68 -48.22 -10.91
C ARG A 3 -15.65 -46.68 -10.93
N ARG A 4 -16.78 -45.97 -10.89
CA ARG A 4 -17.72 -45.62 -9.79
C ARG A 4 -17.07 -44.86 -8.62
N ARG A 5 -17.53 -43.61 -8.48
CA ARG A 5 -17.41 -42.70 -7.34
C ARG A 5 -17.91 -43.35 -6.04
N ILE A 6 -17.31 -42.98 -4.91
CA ILE A 6 -17.94 -43.05 -3.59
C ILE A 6 -17.74 -41.70 -2.92
N LEU A 7 -18.87 -41.05 -2.63
CA LEU A 7 -19.04 -39.96 -1.67
C LEU A 7 -19.95 -40.56 -0.60
N ALA A 8 -19.59 -40.48 0.68
CA ALA A 8 -20.50 -40.75 1.78
C ALA A 8 -20.02 -40.07 3.07
N THR A 9 -20.86 -39.15 3.50
CA THR A 9 -20.95 -38.48 4.81
C THR A 9 -21.27 -39.48 5.93
N VAL A 10 -21.03 -39.07 7.19
CA VAL A 10 -21.90 -39.16 8.40
C VAL A 10 -21.06 -39.48 9.65
N ILE A 11 -21.18 -38.63 10.67
CA ILE A 11 -21.73 -38.99 12.00
C ILE A 11 -22.26 -37.73 12.68
N ALA A 12 -23.51 -37.84 13.10
CA ALA A 12 -24.23 -36.92 13.98
C ALA A 12 -24.14 -37.41 15.43
N GLY A 13 -24.29 -36.50 16.40
CA GLY A 13 -24.48 -36.81 17.81
C GLY A 13 -25.15 -35.65 18.56
N LEU A 14 -26.44 -35.83 18.87
CA LEU A 14 -27.35 -34.92 19.59
C LEU A 14 -27.09 -34.79 21.09
N LEU A 15 -27.58 -33.69 21.69
CA LEU A 15 -28.48 -33.56 22.88
C LEU A 15 -28.26 -32.16 23.52
N ALA A 16 -29.15 -31.47 24.22
CA ALA A 16 -30.60 -31.32 24.26
C ALA A 16 -30.90 -30.05 25.10
N ALA A 17 -31.91 -29.29 24.67
CA ALA A 17 -32.74 -28.28 25.35
C ALA A 17 -32.39 -27.73 26.75
N ALA A 18 -32.36 -26.40 26.86
CA ALA A 18 -33.00 -25.67 27.97
C ALA A 18 -33.53 -24.31 27.48
N ALA A 19 -34.82 -24.10 27.67
CA ALA A 19 -35.52 -22.85 27.41
C ALA A 19 -35.27 -21.84 28.53
N GLY A 20 -34.96 -20.60 28.18
CA GLY A 20 -34.89 -19.47 29.09
C GLY A 20 -35.21 -18.19 28.33
N GLY A 21 -36.41 -17.64 28.56
CA GLY A 21 -36.83 -16.38 27.97
C GLY A 21 -36.01 -15.22 28.52
N VAL A 22 -35.61 -14.31 27.63
CA VAL A 22 -34.98 -13.05 28.01
C VAL A 22 -35.83 -11.91 27.46
N SER A 23 -36.21 -11.03 28.39
CA SER A 23 -37.05 -9.86 28.17
C SER A 23 -36.27 -8.79 27.42
N GLU A 24 -36.75 -8.37 26.24
CA GLU A 24 -36.21 -7.23 25.50
C GLU A 24 -36.61 -5.93 26.21
N THR A 25 -35.64 -5.24 26.81
CA THR A 25 -35.76 -3.82 27.16
C THR A 25 -34.93 -3.03 26.16
N ALA A 26 -35.62 -2.31 25.27
CA ALA A 26 -35.01 -1.43 24.29
C ALA A 26 -34.39 -0.22 25.01
N SER A 27 -33.07 -0.24 25.18
CA SER A 27 -32.29 0.93 25.60
C SER A 27 -32.04 1.80 24.37
N ALA A 28 -32.51 3.04 24.40
CA ALA A 28 -32.27 4.02 23.35
C ALA A 28 -30.76 4.30 23.23
N ALA A 29 -30.23 4.20 22.02
CA ALA A 29 -28.83 4.51 21.74
C ALA A 29 -28.53 5.98 22.06
N PRO A 30 -27.39 6.28 22.71
CA PRO A 30 -26.99 7.66 22.98
C PRO A 30 -26.74 8.43 21.67
N PRO A 31 -27.02 9.75 21.65
CA PRO A 31 -26.78 10.59 20.47
C PRO A 31 -25.28 10.60 20.10
N ALA A 32 -25.01 10.54 18.80
CA ALA A 32 -23.65 10.59 18.27
C ALA A 32 -22.93 11.89 18.71
N PRO A 33 -21.65 11.83 19.11
CA PRO A 33 -20.90 13.01 19.52
C PRO A 33 -20.82 14.02 18.37
N ALA A 34 -20.95 15.30 18.71
CA ALA A 34 -20.83 16.40 17.76
C ALA A 34 -19.44 16.38 17.09
N ALA A 35 -19.43 16.38 15.75
CA ALA A 35 -18.21 16.47 14.96
C ALA A 35 -17.40 17.69 15.39
N SER A 36 -16.13 17.47 15.76
CA SER A 36 -15.19 18.56 16.00
C SER A 36 -15.06 19.42 14.74
N PRO A 37 -14.95 20.75 14.86
CA PRO A 37 -14.75 21.61 13.71
C PRO A 37 -13.49 21.16 12.97
N ALA A 38 -13.64 20.86 11.68
CA ALA A 38 -12.55 20.44 10.81
C ALA A 38 -11.39 21.42 10.95
N SER A 39 -10.26 20.94 11.48
CA SER A 39 -9.01 21.70 11.48
C SER A 39 -8.74 22.13 10.06
N ALA A 40 -8.83 23.43 9.80
CA ALA A 40 -8.39 24.01 8.54
C ALA A 40 -6.90 23.70 8.40
N VAL A 41 -6.56 22.72 7.56
CA VAL A 41 -5.19 22.46 7.16
C VAL A 41 -4.65 23.79 6.64
N PRO A 42 -3.58 24.36 7.23
CA PRO A 42 -3.09 25.67 6.85
C PRO A 42 -2.85 25.67 5.35
N ALA A 43 -3.42 26.66 4.66
CA ALA A 43 -3.20 26.87 3.24
C ALA A 43 -1.69 26.91 3.03
N SER A 44 -1.14 25.83 2.46
CA SER A 44 0.28 25.72 2.20
C SER A 44 0.65 26.88 1.29
N GLY A 45 1.37 27.87 1.83
CA GLY A 45 2.14 28.78 1.00
C GLY A 45 2.97 27.93 0.04
N ALA A 46 3.07 28.38 -1.20
CA ALA A 46 3.65 27.68 -2.35
C ALA A 46 5.17 27.43 -2.26
N ALA A 47 5.68 27.03 -1.09
CA ALA A 47 6.99 26.43 -0.99
C ALA A 47 6.90 25.07 -1.69
N GLY A 48 7.52 24.96 -2.86
CA GLY A 48 7.66 23.69 -3.57
C GLY A 48 8.33 22.63 -2.69
N CYS A 49 8.12 21.37 -3.05
CA CYS A 49 8.78 20.27 -2.35
C CYS A 49 10.31 20.41 -2.41
N PRO A 50 11.03 20.05 -1.34
CA PRO A 50 12.49 20.05 -1.37
C PRO A 50 12.99 19.15 -2.50
N ALA A 51 14.11 19.54 -3.11
CA ALA A 51 14.77 18.71 -4.10
C ALA A 51 15.13 17.34 -3.48
N PRO A 52 15.03 16.23 -4.24
CA PRO A 52 15.47 14.92 -3.77
C PRO A 52 16.94 14.92 -3.35
N ALA A 53 17.32 13.93 -2.54
CA ALA A 53 18.70 13.78 -2.09
C ALA A 53 19.65 13.67 -3.29
N ALA A 54 20.70 14.50 -3.29
CA ALA A 54 21.66 14.53 -4.38
C ALA A 54 22.38 13.18 -4.54
N GLY A 55 22.56 12.73 -5.79
CA GLY A 55 23.29 11.50 -6.11
C GLY A 55 22.44 10.22 -6.11
N LEU A 56 21.16 10.29 -5.74
CA LEU A 56 20.23 9.18 -5.86
C LEU A 56 19.34 9.33 -7.10
N THR A 57 18.83 8.20 -7.60
CA THR A 57 17.89 8.17 -8.73
C THR A 57 16.46 8.12 -8.21
N PHE A 58 15.63 9.06 -8.65
CA PHE A 58 14.23 9.15 -8.28
C PHE A 58 13.35 9.28 -9.53
N PRO A 59 12.12 8.75 -9.49
CA PRO A 59 11.13 9.06 -10.52
C PRO A 59 10.78 10.56 -10.48
N ASP A 60 10.63 11.17 -11.66
CA ASP A 60 10.28 12.58 -11.82
C ASP A 60 9.00 12.72 -12.66
N PRO A 61 7.83 12.39 -12.07
CA PRO A 61 6.55 12.52 -12.76
C PRO A 61 6.16 14.00 -12.93
N PRO A 62 5.36 14.34 -13.96
CA PRO A 62 4.87 15.69 -14.18
C PRO A 62 3.97 16.15 -13.03
N ASP A 63 3.90 17.47 -12.82
CA ASP A 63 3.05 18.13 -11.82
C ASP A 63 1.57 18.31 -12.26
N HIS A 64 1.19 17.67 -13.36
CA HIS A 64 -0.16 17.63 -13.93
C HIS A 64 -0.52 16.21 -14.38
N GLY A 65 -1.79 15.98 -14.75
CA GLY A 65 -2.28 14.66 -15.14
C GLY A 65 -2.28 13.62 -14.03
N VAL A 66 -2.37 12.36 -14.46
CA VAL A 66 -2.15 11.18 -13.62
C VAL A 66 -0.80 10.55 -13.96
N ALA A 67 0.12 10.53 -13.00
CA ALA A 67 1.37 9.82 -13.16
C ALA A 67 1.23 8.40 -12.62
N GLN A 68 1.61 7.43 -13.44
CA GLN A 68 1.44 6.02 -13.15
C GLN A 68 2.75 5.39 -12.70
N ALA A 69 2.64 4.31 -11.94
CA ALA A 69 3.70 3.33 -11.73
C ALA A 69 3.23 1.96 -12.23
N GLN A 70 4.17 1.05 -12.44
CA GLN A 70 3.92 -0.36 -12.74
C GLN A 70 4.41 -1.21 -11.55
N VAL A 71 3.64 -2.21 -11.12
CA VAL A 71 4.10 -3.09 -10.03
C VAL A 71 5.17 -4.06 -10.55
N PHE A 72 4.84 -4.91 -11.51
CA PHE A 72 5.82 -5.78 -12.19
C PHE A 72 5.64 -5.70 -13.70
N ASP A 73 6.73 -5.85 -14.46
CA ASP A 73 6.73 -5.79 -15.93
C ASP A 73 6.90 -7.17 -16.59
N ARG A 74 6.86 -8.26 -15.82
CA ARG A 74 7.08 -9.63 -16.33
C ARG A 74 6.06 -10.12 -17.37
N SER A 75 4.95 -9.41 -17.56
CA SER A 75 3.96 -9.69 -18.60
C SER A 75 3.76 -8.50 -19.56
N VAL A 76 4.67 -7.52 -19.54
CA VAL A 76 4.66 -6.38 -20.47
C VAL A 76 5.51 -6.72 -21.67
N THR A 77 4.86 -6.87 -22.84
CA THR A 77 5.54 -7.24 -24.08
C THR A 77 6.17 -6.06 -24.81
N ASP A 78 5.65 -4.84 -24.58
CA ASP A 78 6.14 -3.61 -25.18
C ASP A 78 6.26 -2.50 -24.12
N PRO A 79 7.44 -2.33 -23.51
CA PRO A 79 7.68 -1.26 -22.55
C PRO A 79 7.57 0.15 -23.15
N THR A 80 7.54 0.31 -24.48
CA THR A 80 7.38 1.66 -25.08
C THR A 80 6.01 2.27 -24.79
N ALA A 81 5.02 1.44 -24.43
CA ALA A 81 3.73 1.87 -23.92
C ALA A 81 3.82 2.73 -22.64
N TYR A 82 4.94 2.69 -21.91
CA TYR A 82 5.16 3.52 -20.73
C TYR A 82 5.34 5.00 -21.03
N ALA A 83 5.72 5.35 -22.26
CA ALA A 83 6.16 6.70 -22.61
C ALA A 83 5.10 7.77 -22.27
N GLY A 84 5.42 8.64 -21.29
CA GLY A 84 4.55 9.72 -20.84
C GLY A 84 3.53 9.33 -19.77
N HIS A 85 3.38 8.04 -19.44
CA HIS A 85 2.38 7.54 -18.51
C HIS A 85 3.00 6.95 -17.24
N VAL A 86 3.96 6.03 -17.40
CA VAL A 86 4.62 5.32 -16.30
C VAL A 86 5.96 5.98 -16.00
N TYR A 87 6.26 6.18 -14.72
CA TYR A 87 7.50 6.83 -14.27
C TYR A 87 8.34 5.95 -13.34
N PHE A 88 7.77 4.84 -12.88
CA PHE A 88 8.41 3.92 -11.95
C PHE A 88 7.92 2.48 -12.15
N VAL A 89 8.83 1.50 -12.07
CA VAL A 89 8.50 0.06 -12.10
C VAL A 89 9.04 -0.61 -10.84
N TRP A 90 8.15 -1.03 -9.94
CA TRP A 90 8.50 -1.56 -8.61
C TRP A 90 9.34 -2.84 -8.65
N GLY A 91 9.01 -3.79 -9.50
CA GLY A 91 9.79 -5.01 -9.73
C GLY A 91 10.04 -5.21 -11.21
N SER A 92 10.97 -4.42 -11.76
CA SER A 92 11.35 -4.52 -13.17
C SER A 92 12.21 -5.75 -13.45
N LEU A 93 12.06 -6.32 -14.65
CA LEU A 93 12.89 -7.43 -15.13
C LEU A 93 14.31 -6.99 -15.49
N VAL A 94 14.46 -5.76 -15.98
CA VAL A 94 15.74 -5.18 -16.40
C VAL A 94 15.92 -3.77 -15.85
N ALA A 95 17.17 -3.40 -15.53
CA ALA A 95 17.50 -2.08 -15.02
C ALA A 95 17.31 -0.96 -16.06
N GLN A 96 17.57 -1.26 -17.34
CA GLN A 96 17.39 -0.30 -18.41
C GLN A 96 15.90 -0.23 -18.79
N GLN A 97 15.26 0.85 -18.39
CA GLN A 97 13.87 1.14 -18.70
C GLN A 97 13.76 2.20 -19.82
N PRO A 98 12.58 2.42 -20.40
CA PRO A 98 12.33 3.54 -21.31
C PRO A 98 12.73 4.89 -20.69
N ALA A 99 13.00 5.89 -21.53
CA ALA A 99 13.40 7.20 -21.07
C ALA A 99 12.34 7.81 -20.13
N GLY A 100 12.76 8.33 -18.98
CA GLY A 100 11.88 8.88 -17.95
C GLY A 100 11.31 7.86 -16.96
N VAL A 101 11.55 6.56 -17.16
CA VAL A 101 11.09 5.49 -16.28
C VAL A 101 12.24 5.03 -15.39
N VAL A 102 11.99 4.93 -14.08
CA VAL A 102 12.94 4.34 -13.12
C VAL A 102 12.52 2.92 -12.77
N GLY A 103 13.37 1.94 -13.08
CA GLY A 103 13.16 0.54 -12.67
C GLY A 103 13.85 0.22 -11.34
N SER A 104 13.20 -0.57 -10.50
CA SER A 104 13.81 -1.15 -9.30
C SER A 104 13.95 -2.67 -9.37
N SER A 105 14.96 -3.18 -8.66
CA SER A 105 15.10 -4.61 -8.40
C SER A 105 14.26 -5.00 -7.20
N TYR A 106 13.50 -6.09 -7.34
CA TYR A 106 12.63 -6.60 -6.30
C TYR A 106 13.38 -7.44 -5.25
N ALA A 107 13.06 -7.22 -3.99
CA ALA A 107 13.42 -8.03 -2.84
C ALA A 107 12.26 -8.04 -1.82
N THR A 108 12.31 -8.91 -0.82
CA THR A 108 11.32 -8.92 0.27
C THR A 108 11.97 -8.64 1.61
N GLY A 109 11.19 -8.15 2.56
CA GLY A 109 11.57 -8.16 3.97
C GLY A 109 11.59 -9.55 4.59
N PHE A 110 12.35 -9.68 5.68
CA PHE A 110 12.39 -10.81 6.63
C PHE A 110 12.62 -12.23 6.08
N ARG A 111 12.98 -12.37 4.80
CA ARG A 111 13.28 -13.67 4.16
C ARG A 111 14.19 -13.51 2.95
N ASN A 112 14.70 -14.63 2.44
CA ASN A 112 15.67 -14.67 1.34
C ASN A 112 15.11 -14.46 -0.08
N ALA A 113 13.89 -13.96 -0.27
CA ALA A 113 13.36 -13.77 -1.63
C ALA A 113 14.08 -12.61 -2.36
N PRO A 114 14.36 -12.75 -3.67
CA PRO A 114 13.92 -13.81 -4.58
C PRO A 114 14.86 -15.03 -4.69
N GLN A 115 15.86 -15.18 -3.81
CA GLN A 115 16.94 -16.16 -3.93
C GLN A 115 16.51 -17.59 -3.53
N ARG A 116 15.92 -18.32 -4.49
CA ARG A 116 15.44 -19.70 -4.29
C ARG A 116 16.52 -20.76 -4.09
N THR A 117 17.79 -20.43 -4.35
CA THR A 117 18.91 -21.36 -4.18
C THR A 117 19.23 -21.66 -2.72
N TYR A 118 18.85 -20.77 -1.80
CA TYR A 118 19.05 -20.94 -0.36
C TYR A 118 17.74 -21.43 0.27
N THR A 119 17.64 -22.74 0.45
CA THR A 119 16.44 -23.37 1.03
C THR A 119 16.49 -23.34 2.55
N TYR A 120 15.38 -23.68 3.20
CA TYR A 120 15.35 -23.96 4.64
C TYR A 120 16.45 -24.91 5.08
N ASP A 121 16.59 -26.05 4.42
CA ASP A 121 17.60 -27.05 4.75
C ASP A 121 19.02 -26.50 4.60
N TRP A 122 19.26 -25.61 3.62
CA TRP A 122 20.54 -24.95 3.47
C TRP A 122 20.83 -24.03 4.66
N PHE A 123 19.87 -23.18 5.05
CA PHE A 123 20.05 -22.31 6.23
C PHE A 123 20.20 -23.14 7.51
N LEU A 124 19.40 -24.20 7.68
CA LEU A 124 19.48 -25.05 8.86
C LEU A 124 20.85 -25.74 8.98
N ALA A 125 21.43 -26.15 7.84
CA ALA A 125 22.72 -26.82 7.81
C ALA A 125 23.92 -25.87 7.95
N ASN A 126 23.82 -24.63 7.46
CA ASN A 126 24.97 -23.72 7.35
C ASN A 126 24.90 -22.53 8.32
N HIS A 127 23.70 -22.06 8.63
CA HIS A 127 23.42 -20.88 9.45
C HIS A 127 22.14 -21.05 10.29
N PRO A 128 22.06 -22.06 11.17
CA PRO A 128 20.85 -22.32 11.95
C PRO A 128 20.45 -21.14 12.84
N SER A 129 21.44 -20.31 13.24
CA SER A 129 21.22 -19.12 14.05
C SER A 129 20.64 -17.92 13.33
N TRP A 130 20.45 -18.03 12.01
CA TRP A 130 19.82 -16.97 11.21
C TRP A 130 18.31 -17.16 11.08
N ILE A 131 17.76 -18.32 11.44
CA ILE A 131 16.36 -18.67 11.18
C ILE A 131 15.47 -18.17 12.31
N GLU A 132 14.39 -17.49 11.93
CA GLU A 132 13.37 -17.01 12.85
C GLU A 132 12.24 -18.03 13.02
N TYR A 133 11.87 -18.27 14.27
CA TYR A 133 10.87 -19.25 14.67
C TYR A 133 9.71 -18.60 15.40
N THR A 134 8.58 -19.31 15.38
CA THR A 134 7.42 -18.96 16.19
C THR A 134 7.64 -19.30 17.67
N ALA A 135 6.68 -18.92 18.53
CA ALA A 135 6.78 -19.13 19.98
C ALA A 135 6.87 -20.62 20.41
N ASP A 136 6.54 -21.57 19.52
CA ASP A 136 6.72 -23.00 19.75
C ASP A 136 8.20 -23.46 19.65
N ARG A 137 9.08 -22.56 19.18
CA ARG A 137 10.53 -22.76 19.01
C ARG A 137 10.91 -23.86 18.03
N THR A 138 9.98 -24.33 17.21
CA THR A 138 10.22 -25.45 16.26
C THR A 138 9.72 -25.15 14.87
N THR A 139 8.65 -24.36 14.75
CA THR A 139 8.07 -23.94 13.48
C THR A 139 8.72 -22.63 13.04
N PRO A 140 9.38 -22.56 11.87
CA PRO A 140 9.84 -21.29 11.33
C PRO A 140 8.67 -20.33 11.09
N ALA A 141 8.88 -19.03 11.26
CA ALA A 141 7.86 -17.99 11.12
C ALA A 141 7.52 -17.69 9.64
N TRP A 142 6.99 -18.69 8.92
CA TRP A 142 6.72 -18.62 7.48
C TRP A 142 5.69 -17.55 7.12
N GLU A 143 6.13 -16.51 6.40
CA GLU A 143 5.18 -15.53 5.87
C GLU A 143 4.26 -16.16 4.81
N PHE A 144 2.95 -15.88 4.88
CA PHE A 144 1.92 -16.36 3.94
C PHE A 144 1.85 -17.89 3.78
N GLY A 145 2.40 -18.66 4.72
CA GLY A 145 2.57 -20.12 4.57
C GLY A 145 3.52 -20.49 3.42
N ASN A 146 4.37 -19.57 2.97
CA ASN A 146 5.30 -19.79 1.87
C ASN A 146 6.59 -20.45 2.36
N HIS A 147 6.72 -21.76 2.13
CA HIS A 147 7.89 -22.54 2.56
C HIS A 147 9.08 -22.48 1.56
N VAL A 148 9.03 -21.60 0.55
CA VAL A 148 10.11 -21.44 -0.43
C VAL A 148 11.20 -20.49 0.09
N TYR A 149 10.83 -19.49 0.90
CA TYR A 149 11.75 -18.46 1.38
C TYR A 149 11.80 -18.45 2.91
N THR A 150 12.93 -18.87 3.46
CA THR A 150 13.21 -19.00 4.88
C THR A 150 13.09 -17.67 5.61
N PRO A 151 12.37 -17.59 6.74
CA PRO A 151 12.35 -16.44 7.62
C PRO A 151 13.72 -16.22 8.24
N LEU A 152 14.24 -14.99 8.18
CA LEU A 152 15.59 -14.66 8.62
C LEU A 152 15.57 -13.57 9.70
N ASP A 153 16.45 -13.69 10.70
CA ASP A 153 16.68 -12.67 11.71
C ASP A 153 17.43 -11.48 11.10
N MET A 154 16.66 -10.51 10.63
CA MET A 154 17.16 -9.23 10.13
C MET A 154 17.80 -8.34 11.21
N GLY A 155 17.77 -8.73 12.48
CA GLY A 155 18.56 -8.13 13.57
C GLY A 155 20.02 -8.59 13.55
N ASN A 156 20.29 -9.78 13.01
CA ASN A 156 21.61 -10.37 12.94
C ASN A 156 22.51 -9.62 11.92
N PRO A 157 23.67 -9.07 12.32
CA PRO A 157 24.58 -8.39 11.40
C PRO A 157 25.09 -9.26 10.24
N GLU A 158 25.26 -10.57 10.45
CA GLU A 158 25.68 -11.49 9.39
C GLU A 158 24.59 -11.70 8.35
N VAL A 159 23.32 -11.80 8.78
CA VAL A 159 22.16 -11.85 7.87
C VAL A 159 22.08 -10.56 7.05
N ARG A 160 22.26 -9.39 7.67
CA ARG A 160 22.28 -8.09 6.97
C ARG A 160 23.39 -8.06 5.92
N GLN A 161 24.60 -8.48 6.30
CA GLN A 161 25.73 -8.54 5.36
C GLN A 161 25.45 -9.49 4.20
N TRP A 162 24.95 -10.69 4.49
CA TRP A 162 24.56 -11.67 3.47
C TRP A 162 23.47 -11.14 2.53
N TYR A 163 22.46 -10.44 3.07
CA TYR A 163 21.39 -9.81 2.30
C TYR A 163 21.97 -8.81 1.30
N PHE A 164 22.92 -7.97 1.74
CA PHE A 164 23.61 -7.06 0.85
C PHE A 164 24.41 -7.79 -0.23
N THR A 165 25.28 -8.73 0.16
CA THR A 165 26.19 -9.38 -0.79
C THR A 165 25.47 -10.29 -1.78
N THR A 166 24.33 -10.86 -1.40
CA THR A 166 23.63 -11.89 -2.17
C THR A 166 22.44 -11.34 -2.95
N ILE A 167 21.80 -10.27 -2.48
CA ILE A 167 20.58 -9.72 -3.09
C ILE A 167 20.83 -8.32 -3.64
N VAL A 168 21.33 -7.41 -2.81
CA VAL A 168 21.44 -5.98 -3.17
C VAL A 168 22.60 -5.70 -4.13
N ASP A 169 23.81 -6.15 -3.79
CA ASP A 169 25.03 -5.86 -4.54
C ASP A 169 24.98 -6.42 -5.97
N PRO A 170 24.48 -7.66 -6.20
CA PRO A 170 24.27 -8.15 -7.56
C PRO A 170 23.26 -7.31 -8.36
N ALA A 171 22.19 -6.81 -7.75
CA ALA A 171 21.24 -5.94 -8.43
C ALA A 171 21.86 -4.60 -8.82
N ILE A 172 22.62 -3.97 -7.92
CA ILE A 172 23.33 -2.72 -8.21
C ILE A 172 24.37 -2.93 -9.32
N ALA A 173 25.09 -4.06 -9.29
CA ALA A 173 26.03 -4.45 -10.34
C ALA A 173 25.35 -4.70 -11.69
N ALA A 174 24.11 -5.19 -11.69
CA ALA A 174 23.27 -5.33 -12.89
C ALA A 174 22.71 -3.99 -13.42
N GLY A 175 23.00 -2.88 -12.75
CA GLY A 175 22.65 -1.52 -13.20
C GLY A 175 21.48 -0.89 -12.46
N TYR A 176 20.82 -1.60 -11.55
CA TYR A 176 19.74 -1.02 -10.75
C TYR A 176 20.27 0.11 -9.85
N ARG A 177 19.45 1.15 -9.69
CA ARG A 177 19.71 2.29 -8.78
C ARG A 177 18.66 2.43 -7.68
N VAL A 178 17.64 1.56 -7.72
CA VAL A 178 16.60 1.48 -6.70
C VAL A 178 16.40 0.01 -6.35
N ILE A 179 16.33 -0.29 -5.06
CA ILE A 179 15.94 -1.61 -4.54
C ILE A 179 14.56 -1.47 -3.93
N ALA A 180 13.60 -2.20 -4.48
CA ALA A 180 12.24 -2.27 -4.00
C ALA A 180 12.11 -3.43 -3.02
N VAL A 181 11.68 -3.13 -1.80
CA VAL A 181 11.58 -4.09 -0.70
C VAL A 181 10.13 -4.22 -0.31
N ASP A 182 9.60 -5.40 -0.59
CA ASP A 182 8.20 -5.73 -0.43
C ASP A 182 7.90 -6.36 0.93
N ASN A 183 6.62 -6.34 1.30
CA ASN A 183 6.09 -6.99 2.50
C ASN A 183 6.70 -6.47 3.81
N ILE A 184 6.86 -5.15 3.95
CA ILE A 184 7.30 -4.55 5.21
C ILE A 184 6.07 -4.37 6.11
N GLY A 185 5.77 -5.42 6.88
CA GLY A 185 4.80 -5.38 7.97
C GLY A 185 5.42 -4.80 9.23
N LEU A 186 4.73 -3.85 9.87
CA LEU A 186 5.12 -3.36 11.20
C LEU A 186 4.47 -4.15 12.33
N ARG A 187 3.43 -4.94 12.06
CA ARG A 187 2.90 -5.92 13.01
C ARG A 187 3.64 -7.24 12.88
N ASN A 188 3.72 -7.97 13.98
CA ASN A 188 4.24 -9.33 14.00
C ASN A 188 3.18 -10.36 13.55
N ASP A 189 2.58 -10.15 12.39
CA ASP A 189 1.45 -10.95 11.90
C ASP A 189 1.83 -12.43 11.63
N PHE A 190 3.12 -12.71 11.47
CA PHE A 190 3.65 -14.07 11.22
C PHE A 190 4.21 -14.74 12.48
N GLY A 191 4.05 -14.11 13.64
CA GLY A 191 4.38 -14.69 14.94
C GLY A 191 5.87 -14.97 15.14
N MET A 192 6.77 -14.17 14.55
CA MET A 192 8.21 -14.21 14.83
C MET A 192 8.42 -14.05 16.34
N SER A 193 9.18 -14.94 16.96
CA SER A 193 9.34 -14.94 18.41
C SER A 193 10.80 -14.96 18.84
N GLY A 194 11.66 -15.58 18.04
CA GLY A 194 13.10 -15.64 18.31
C GLY A 194 13.82 -16.65 17.42
N HIS A 195 15.12 -16.79 17.69
CA HIS A 195 16.01 -17.72 17.01
C HIS A 195 16.82 -18.54 18.02
N TYR A 196 17.63 -19.47 17.52
CA TYR A 196 18.64 -20.18 18.31
C TYR A 196 20.00 -19.52 18.09
N ASP A 197 20.78 -19.27 19.13
CA ASP A 197 22.17 -18.84 18.94
C ASP A 197 23.07 -19.99 18.44
N ASP A 198 24.35 -19.69 18.18
CA ASP A 198 25.33 -20.67 17.69
C ASP A 198 25.59 -21.84 18.67
N SER A 199 25.20 -21.70 19.94
CA SER A 199 25.27 -22.76 20.96
C SER A 199 24.03 -23.65 20.98
N GLY A 200 23.01 -23.33 20.17
CA GLY A 200 21.70 -23.99 20.19
C GLY A 200 20.81 -23.51 21.35
N THR A 201 21.10 -22.36 21.95
CA THR A 201 20.28 -21.78 23.02
C THR A 201 19.23 -20.85 22.42
N TRP A 202 17.99 -20.96 22.89
CA TRP A 202 16.90 -20.09 22.45
C TRP A 202 17.10 -18.64 22.89
N VAL A 203 17.00 -17.71 21.95
CA VAL A 203 17.03 -16.26 22.15
C VAL A 203 15.63 -15.71 21.89
N GLN A 204 14.93 -15.33 22.96
CA GLN A 204 13.62 -14.68 22.86
C GLN A 204 13.79 -13.23 22.37
N GLN A 205 13.17 -12.88 21.24
CA GLN A 205 13.20 -11.52 20.69
C GLN A 205 11.85 -10.80 20.86
N PHE A 206 10.75 -11.49 20.57
CA PHE A 206 9.40 -10.91 20.55
C PHE A 206 8.38 -11.83 21.22
N SER A 207 7.34 -11.25 21.80
CA SER A 207 6.15 -11.97 22.22
C SER A 207 5.34 -12.45 21.00
N ALA A 208 4.35 -13.32 21.24
CA ALA A 208 3.40 -13.76 20.23
C ALA A 208 2.31 -12.70 19.92
N ASP A 209 2.39 -11.53 20.55
CA ASP A 209 1.46 -10.43 20.32
C ASP A 209 1.82 -9.75 18.98
N PRO A 210 0.88 -9.67 18.01
CA PRO A 210 1.10 -8.91 16.78
C PRO A 210 1.45 -7.43 17.02
N ASP A 211 1.05 -6.88 18.17
CA ASP A 211 1.26 -5.47 18.56
C ASP A 211 2.50 -5.27 19.45
N ASP A 212 3.43 -6.24 19.46
CA ASP A 212 4.67 -6.12 20.22
C ASP A 212 5.49 -4.89 19.80
N ALA A 213 5.57 -3.89 20.67
CA ALA A 213 6.29 -2.65 20.40
C ALA A 213 7.80 -2.86 20.16
N THR A 214 8.37 -3.97 20.64
CA THR A 214 9.77 -4.36 20.37
C THR A 214 9.95 -4.70 18.90
N PHE A 215 8.95 -5.33 18.27
CA PHE A 215 8.95 -5.63 16.85
C PHE A 215 8.94 -4.35 16.01
N PHE A 216 8.19 -3.31 16.43
CA PHE A 216 8.21 -2.00 15.76
C PHE A 216 9.62 -1.39 15.72
N GLY A 217 10.35 -1.50 16.83
CA GLY A 217 11.74 -1.06 16.95
C GLY A 217 12.68 -1.85 16.04
N TYR A 218 12.53 -3.18 16.02
CA TYR A 218 13.30 -4.10 15.20
C TYR A 218 13.18 -3.80 13.71
N VAL A 219 11.94 -3.70 13.19
CA VAL A 219 11.70 -3.41 11.77
C VAL A 219 12.30 -2.06 11.39
N ASN A 220 12.06 -1.02 12.20
CA ASN A 220 12.62 0.31 11.93
C ASN A 220 14.14 0.37 11.99
N ASP A 221 14.80 -0.40 12.87
CA ASP A 221 16.27 -0.50 12.89
C ASP A 221 16.79 -1.15 11.61
N TRP A 222 16.19 -2.26 11.18
CA TRP A 222 16.55 -2.93 9.95
C TRP A 222 16.36 -2.03 8.72
N LEU A 223 15.21 -1.35 8.58
CA LEU A 223 14.98 -0.39 7.49
C LEU A 223 16.02 0.74 7.49
N SER A 224 16.39 1.23 8.68
CA SER A 224 17.42 2.27 8.82
C SER A 224 18.80 1.76 8.39
N ALA A 225 19.15 0.52 8.75
CA ALA A 225 20.40 -0.11 8.32
C ALA A 225 20.43 -0.34 6.80
N LEU A 226 19.31 -0.81 6.23
CA LEU A 226 19.14 -1.04 4.80
C LEU A 226 19.26 0.26 4.01
N SER A 227 18.52 1.30 4.40
CA SER A 227 18.56 2.63 3.77
C SER A 227 20.00 3.20 3.76
N ARG A 228 20.69 3.20 4.92
CA ARG A 228 22.10 3.63 4.98
C ARG A 228 23.02 2.82 4.07
N GLY A 229 22.85 1.49 4.05
CA GLY A 229 23.67 0.62 3.24
C GLY A 229 23.44 0.78 1.72
N LEU A 230 22.21 1.12 1.31
CA LEU A 230 21.87 1.48 -0.06
C LEU A 230 22.46 2.83 -0.45
N HIS A 231 22.31 3.86 0.39
CA HIS A 231 22.87 5.19 0.13
C HIS A 231 24.40 5.15 0.00
N ALA A 232 25.08 4.36 0.83
CA ALA A 232 26.52 4.15 0.74
C ALA A 232 26.97 3.56 -0.61
N ARG A 233 26.05 2.95 -1.37
CA ARG A 233 26.26 2.37 -2.70
C ARG A 233 25.70 3.24 -3.83
N GLY A 234 25.19 4.44 -3.51
CA GLY A 234 24.54 5.33 -4.48
C GLY A 234 23.21 4.78 -5.00
N ALA A 235 22.52 3.96 -4.21
CA ALA A 235 21.20 3.40 -4.54
C ALA A 235 20.14 3.91 -3.55
N ALA A 236 18.89 4.00 -4.00
CA ALA A 236 17.74 4.36 -3.18
C ALA A 236 16.95 3.11 -2.74
N GLY A 237 16.24 3.22 -1.61
CA GLY A 237 15.32 2.21 -1.10
C GLY A 237 13.85 2.58 -1.36
N ALA A 238 13.13 1.74 -2.10
CA ALA A 238 11.68 1.83 -2.25
C ALA A 238 11.01 0.79 -1.34
N PHE A 239 10.20 1.21 -0.37
CA PHE A 239 9.69 0.33 0.69
C PHE A 239 8.15 0.25 0.66
N ASN A 240 7.60 -0.96 0.58
CA ASN A 240 6.15 -1.21 0.65
C ASN A 240 5.75 -1.28 2.11
N ILE A 241 5.31 -0.14 2.63
CA ILE A 241 4.93 0.03 4.04
C ILE A 241 3.41 0.16 4.08
N THR A 242 2.76 -0.91 4.53
CA THR A 242 1.31 -1.04 4.55
C THR A 242 0.67 -0.15 5.61
N PHE A 243 -0.35 0.63 5.21
CA PHE A 243 -1.00 1.60 6.08
C PHE A 243 -1.93 1.02 7.15
N ASN A 244 -2.71 -0.04 6.92
CA ASN A 244 -3.57 -0.61 7.96
C ASN A 244 -2.95 -1.81 8.67
N ALA A 245 -1.63 -1.77 8.84
CA ALA A 245 -0.86 -2.65 9.69
C ALA A 245 -0.83 -4.14 9.32
N SER A 246 -1.77 -4.67 8.53
CA SER A 246 -1.79 -6.10 8.19
C SER A 246 -1.63 -6.36 6.69
N LEU A 247 -0.90 -7.43 6.40
CA LEU A 247 -0.91 -8.12 5.10
C LEU A 247 -2.10 -9.10 5.00
N HIS A 248 -2.86 -9.28 6.09
CA HIS A 248 -3.74 -10.45 6.28
C HIS A 248 -5.13 -10.23 6.91
N ASP A 249 -5.42 -9.12 7.56
CA ASP A 249 -6.64 -8.94 8.37
C ASP A 249 -7.24 -7.54 8.38
N ALA A 250 -8.55 -7.47 8.59
CA ALA A 250 -9.30 -6.23 8.82
C ALA A 250 -8.94 -5.51 10.15
N SER A 251 -7.92 -5.98 10.89
CA SER A 251 -7.45 -5.33 12.11
C SER A 251 -6.70 -4.04 11.75
N GLN A 252 -7.31 -2.91 12.04
CA GLN A 252 -6.69 -1.60 11.89
C GLN A 252 -6.01 -1.25 13.21
N ASP A 253 -4.70 -1.48 13.33
CA ASP A 253 -3.94 -0.89 14.44
C ASP A 253 -3.92 0.63 14.23
N LYS A 254 -4.48 1.36 15.19
CA LYS A 254 -4.56 2.81 15.21
C LYS A 254 -3.88 3.40 16.44
N THR A 255 -3.11 2.59 17.16
CA THR A 255 -2.40 3.04 18.36
C THR A 255 -1.38 4.11 18.00
N ALA A 256 -1.12 5.02 18.94
CA ALA A 256 -0.13 6.07 18.74
C ALA A 256 1.28 5.50 18.51
N ALA A 257 1.61 4.37 19.14
CA ALA A 257 2.90 3.70 18.99
C ALA A 257 3.08 3.14 17.56
N TRP A 258 2.08 2.42 17.05
CA TRP A 258 2.09 1.90 15.68
C TRP A 258 2.15 3.05 14.66
N LEU A 259 1.31 4.07 14.80
CA LEU A 259 1.32 5.24 13.91
C LEU A 259 2.69 5.96 13.91
N ALA A 260 3.35 6.06 15.07
CA ALA A 260 4.70 6.63 15.15
C ALA A 260 5.74 5.74 14.45
N ALA A 261 5.64 4.42 14.60
CA ALA A 261 6.50 3.46 13.90
C ALA A 261 6.30 3.51 12.38
N THR A 262 5.05 3.62 11.91
CA THR A 262 4.70 3.76 10.49
C THR A 262 5.27 5.03 9.90
N ARG A 263 5.11 6.17 10.58
CA ARG A 263 5.73 7.44 10.14
C ARG A 263 7.25 7.33 10.06
N LYS A 264 7.89 6.67 11.02
CA LYS A 264 9.35 6.46 10.99
C LYS A 264 9.78 5.59 9.81
N ALA A 265 9.06 4.50 9.54
CA ALA A 265 9.34 3.63 8.41
C ALA A 265 9.20 4.40 7.08
N ILE A 266 8.12 5.15 6.91
CA ILE A 266 7.89 5.97 5.71
C ILE A 266 8.96 7.06 5.59
N ALA A 267 9.33 7.72 6.69
CA ALA A 267 10.40 8.72 6.68
C ALA A 267 11.74 8.13 6.25
N THR A 268 12.02 6.87 6.61
CA THR A 268 13.26 6.13 6.31
C THR A 268 13.36 5.69 4.84
N SER A 269 12.23 5.48 4.16
CA SER A 269 12.24 5.12 2.74
C SER A 269 12.62 6.31 1.85
N ASP A 270 13.22 6.04 0.70
CA ASP A 270 13.41 7.07 -0.33
C ASP A 270 12.15 7.20 -1.19
N ILE A 271 11.55 6.04 -1.51
CA ILE A 271 10.26 5.92 -2.18
C ILE A 271 9.33 5.10 -1.28
N TRP A 272 8.14 5.61 -1.00
CA TRP A 272 7.13 4.86 -0.25
C TRP A 272 6.10 4.24 -1.18
N LEU A 273 5.94 2.91 -1.13
CA LEU A 273 4.78 2.26 -1.72
C LEU A 273 3.76 1.95 -0.63
N ASN A 274 2.49 2.25 -0.91
CA ASN A 274 1.35 1.81 -0.12
C ASN A 274 0.45 0.92 -0.99
N GLU A 275 0.46 -0.39 -0.72
CA GLU A 275 -0.26 -1.40 -1.52
C GLU A 275 -1.78 -1.40 -1.32
N GLN A 276 -2.25 -0.66 -0.31
CA GLN A 276 -3.66 -0.65 0.05
C GLN A 276 -4.47 0.37 -0.74
N GLY A 277 -3.89 1.55 -1.00
CA GLY A 277 -4.57 2.68 -1.63
C GLY A 277 -5.97 2.90 -1.06
N PHE A 278 -6.90 3.39 -1.88
CA PHE A 278 -8.26 3.68 -1.43
C PHE A 278 -9.26 2.55 -1.72
N THR A 279 -8.77 1.32 -1.95
CA THR A 279 -9.59 0.12 -2.31
C THR A 279 -9.25 -1.16 -1.52
N VAL A 280 -8.14 -1.21 -0.75
CA VAL A 280 -7.75 -2.20 0.29
C VAL A 280 -8.18 -3.66 0.03
N HIS A 281 -7.86 -4.25 -1.13
CA HIS A 281 -8.13 -5.68 -1.41
C HIS A 281 -9.56 -6.18 -1.06
N ARG A 282 -10.53 -5.27 -0.98
CA ARG A 282 -11.85 -5.55 -0.43
C ARG A 282 -12.89 -4.97 -1.37
N THR A 283 -14.09 -5.53 -1.31
CA THR A 283 -15.17 -5.16 -2.21
C THR A 283 -15.53 -3.68 -2.08
N GLU A 284 -15.43 -3.13 -0.86
CA GLU A 284 -15.76 -1.76 -0.54
C GLU A 284 -14.55 -0.82 -0.54
N ASN A 285 -14.74 0.39 -1.05
CA ASN A 285 -13.73 1.44 -0.97
C ASN A 285 -13.39 1.84 0.48
N VAL A 286 -12.24 2.48 0.65
CA VAL A 286 -11.84 3.08 1.92
C VAL A 286 -12.69 4.32 2.21
N THR A 287 -13.39 4.33 3.34
CA THR A 287 -14.34 5.40 3.72
C THR A 287 -14.16 5.80 5.20
N ASP A 288 -14.87 6.85 5.61
CA ASP A 288 -14.95 7.38 6.97
C ASP A 288 -13.57 7.65 7.62
N ASP A 289 -13.36 7.21 8.87
CA ASP A 289 -12.14 7.50 9.65
C ASP A 289 -10.90 6.84 9.04
N GLU A 290 -11.05 5.68 8.42
CA GLU A 290 -9.95 5.00 7.73
C GLU A 290 -9.47 5.81 6.52
N TRP A 291 -10.42 6.35 5.75
CA TRP A 291 -10.12 7.25 4.63
C TRP A 291 -9.39 8.48 5.11
N LEU A 292 -9.88 9.12 6.18
CA LEU A 292 -9.29 10.34 6.69
C LEU A 292 -7.87 10.11 7.20
N MET A 293 -7.65 9.02 7.93
CA MET A 293 -6.32 8.69 8.45
C MET A 293 -5.32 8.39 7.33
N MET A 294 -5.74 7.66 6.29
CA MET A 294 -4.88 7.38 5.13
C MET A 294 -4.56 8.65 4.35
N TYR A 295 -5.59 9.46 4.10
CA TYR A 295 -5.46 10.73 3.42
C TYR A 295 -4.50 11.66 4.17
N ASP A 296 -4.66 11.81 5.48
CA ASP A 296 -3.80 12.66 6.32
C ASP A 296 -2.35 12.18 6.31
N LEU A 297 -2.11 10.86 6.39
CA LEU A 297 -0.75 10.31 6.32
C LEU A 297 -0.10 10.55 4.95
N ILE A 298 -0.83 10.33 3.85
CA ILE A 298 -0.32 10.63 2.51
C ILE A 298 0.04 12.12 2.39
N ARG A 299 -0.82 13.00 2.92
CA ARG A 299 -0.60 14.47 2.90
C ARG A 299 0.56 14.91 3.80
N GLU A 300 0.80 14.21 4.91
CA GLU A 300 1.97 14.41 5.77
C GLU A 300 3.27 14.23 4.97
N PHE A 301 3.32 13.20 4.12
CA PHE A 301 4.47 12.86 3.28
C PHE A 301 4.39 13.36 1.84
N ARG A 302 3.51 14.32 1.52
CA ARG A 302 3.22 14.77 0.13
C ARG A 302 4.44 15.13 -0.75
N CYS A 303 5.59 15.45 -0.16
CA CYS A 303 6.82 15.76 -0.88
C CYS A 303 7.78 14.58 -1.07
N LYS A 304 7.40 13.39 -0.63
CA LYS A 304 8.15 12.15 -0.82
C LYS A 304 7.71 11.49 -2.12
N SER A 305 8.65 10.91 -2.87
CA SER A 305 8.31 10.00 -3.97
C SER A 305 7.45 8.86 -3.41
N MET A 306 6.26 8.69 -3.95
CA MET A 306 5.33 7.69 -3.44
C MET A 306 4.57 7.02 -4.56
N VAL A 307 4.25 5.75 -4.36
CA VAL A 307 3.41 4.93 -5.21
C VAL A 307 2.21 4.48 -4.39
N ILE A 308 1.02 4.94 -4.75
CA ILE A 308 -0.21 4.49 -4.11
C ILE A 308 -0.85 3.44 -5.01
N ASP A 309 -0.75 2.18 -4.62
CA ASP A 309 -1.32 1.07 -5.38
C ASP A 309 -2.75 0.80 -4.94
N ASN A 310 -3.66 0.90 -5.90
CA ASN A 310 -5.09 0.73 -5.72
C ASN A 310 -5.51 -0.56 -6.40
N LYS A 311 -5.46 -1.65 -5.64
CA LYS A 311 -5.95 -2.95 -6.08
C LYS A 311 -7.47 -3.01 -6.01
N LEU A 312 -8.08 -3.10 -7.17
CA LEU A 312 -9.51 -3.28 -7.35
C LEU A 312 -9.91 -4.69 -6.88
N PRO A 313 -11.13 -4.88 -6.36
CA PRO A 313 -11.61 -6.19 -5.87
C PRO A 313 -11.95 -7.18 -6.98
N THR A 314 -11.67 -6.84 -8.23
CA THR A 314 -11.90 -7.67 -9.41
C THR A 314 -10.62 -8.35 -9.85
N ASP A 315 -10.72 -9.42 -10.65
CA ASP A 315 -9.54 -10.12 -11.16
C ASP A 315 -8.71 -9.21 -12.07
N THR A 316 -9.40 -8.42 -12.90
CA THR A 316 -8.82 -7.47 -13.85
C THR A 316 -9.48 -6.10 -13.73
N TRP A 317 -8.78 -5.05 -14.12
CA TRP A 317 -9.25 -3.66 -13.96
C TRP A 317 -10.53 -3.34 -14.74
N ASP A 318 -10.72 -3.97 -15.89
CA ASP A 318 -11.84 -3.74 -16.82
C ASP A 318 -13.16 -4.30 -16.28
N GLN A 319 -13.09 -5.22 -15.32
CA GLN A 319 -14.25 -5.76 -14.61
C GLN A 319 -14.78 -4.82 -13.51
N ALA A 320 -13.94 -3.90 -13.00
CA ALA A 320 -14.39 -2.93 -12.02
C ALA A 320 -15.40 -1.95 -12.65
N SER A 321 -16.29 -1.39 -11.83
CA SER A 321 -17.24 -0.39 -12.34
C SER A 321 -16.54 0.93 -12.68
N GLY A 322 -17.13 1.72 -13.57
CA GLY A 322 -16.61 3.05 -13.90
C GLY A 322 -16.54 3.97 -12.67
N GLU A 323 -17.49 3.83 -11.74
CA GLU A 323 -17.52 4.56 -10.48
C GLU A 323 -16.37 4.17 -9.56
N GLN A 324 -15.99 2.88 -9.52
CA GLN A 324 -14.86 2.43 -8.71
C GLN A 324 -13.52 2.90 -9.28
N ARG A 325 -13.34 2.88 -10.60
CA ARG A 325 -12.15 3.45 -11.23
C ARG A 325 -12.09 4.97 -11.02
N GLN A 326 -13.22 5.66 -11.17
CA GLN A 326 -13.30 7.11 -10.92
C GLN A 326 -13.05 7.46 -9.44
N TRP A 327 -13.47 6.62 -8.50
CA TRP A 327 -13.15 6.77 -7.07
C TRP A 327 -11.64 6.82 -6.83
N VAL A 328 -10.89 5.89 -7.44
CA VAL A 328 -9.43 5.84 -7.32
C VAL A 328 -8.78 7.11 -7.90
N VAL A 329 -9.15 7.49 -9.14
CA VAL A 329 -8.58 8.68 -9.80
C VAL A 329 -8.93 9.97 -9.06
N ALA A 330 -10.16 10.10 -8.56
CA ALA A 330 -10.60 11.26 -7.79
C ALA A 330 -9.78 11.42 -6.50
N ASN A 331 -9.54 10.32 -5.77
CA ASN A 331 -8.68 10.33 -4.59
C ASN A 331 -7.25 10.70 -4.92
N TYR A 332 -6.66 10.11 -5.97
CA TYR A 332 -5.33 10.49 -6.44
C TYR A 332 -5.19 11.99 -6.69
N LEU A 333 -6.09 12.55 -7.49
CA LEU A 333 -6.10 14.00 -7.74
C LEU A 333 -6.35 14.80 -6.46
N LEU A 334 -7.07 14.28 -5.48
CA LEU A 334 -7.27 14.98 -4.22
C LEU A 334 -5.95 15.11 -3.41
N TYR A 335 -5.22 14.02 -3.20
CA TYR A 335 -4.04 14.04 -2.32
C TYR A 335 -2.72 14.40 -3.02
N ARG A 336 -2.62 14.22 -4.34
CA ARG A 336 -1.39 14.31 -5.13
C ARG A 336 -0.58 15.59 -4.87
N GLU A 337 0.73 15.47 -4.71
CA GLU A 337 1.69 16.50 -5.12
C GLU A 337 2.77 15.81 -5.97
N GLN A 338 3.66 16.56 -6.62
CA GLN A 338 4.86 15.95 -7.19
C GLN A 338 5.79 15.53 -6.02
N PRO A 339 6.32 14.29 -5.98
CA PRO A 339 6.42 13.28 -7.04
C PRO A 339 5.55 12.01 -6.79
N THR A 340 4.27 12.17 -6.47
CA THR A 340 3.34 11.05 -6.26
C THR A 340 2.90 10.40 -7.57
N MET A 341 2.94 9.06 -7.61
CA MET A 341 2.40 8.20 -8.65
C MET A 341 1.32 7.28 -8.08
N MET A 342 0.51 6.69 -8.95
CA MET A 342 -0.47 5.68 -8.56
C MET A 342 -0.38 4.44 -9.44
N VAL A 343 -0.88 3.33 -8.91
CA VAL A 343 -1.19 2.12 -9.65
C VAL A 343 -2.69 1.86 -9.53
N MET A 344 -3.30 1.33 -10.59
CA MET A 344 -4.64 0.75 -10.58
C MET A 344 -4.60 -0.60 -11.30
N THR A 345 -4.87 -1.67 -10.58
CA THR A 345 -4.87 -3.04 -11.11
C THR A 345 -6.03 -3.83 -10.50
N GLY A 346 -6.46 -4.90 -11.15
CA GLY A 346 -7.15 -5.99 -10.47
C GLY A 346 -6.20 -6.86 -9.65
N LEU A 347 -6.72 -7.95 -9.12
CA LEU A 347 -5.98 -8.92 -8.31
C LEU A 347 -4.99 -9.78 -9.12
N LYS A 348 -5.18 -9.90 -10.44
CA LYS A 348 -4.42 -10.83 -11.31
C LYS A 348 -3.66 -10.17 -12.45
N ASP A 349 -3.86 -8.89 -12.72
CA ASP A 349 -3.25 -8.18 -13.85
C ASP A 349 -2.14 -7.18 -13.45
N TYR A 350 -1.72 -7.16 -12.18
CA TYR A 350 -0.68 -6.25 -11.67
C TYR A 350 0.72 -6.42 -12.31
N ALA A 351 0.92 -7.47 -13.09
CA ALA A 351 2.14 -7.74 -13.85
C ALA A 351 2.05 -7.34 -15.34
N GLN A 352 0.88 -6.89 -15.77
CA GLN A 352 0.59 -6.44 -17.14
C GLN A 352 0.51 -4.91 -17.16
N TYR A 353 0.69 -4.32 -18.34
CA TYR A 353 0.42 -2.91 -18.55
C TYR A 353 -1.08 -2.75 -18.78
N ASN A 354 -1.73 -1.96 -17.93
CA ASN A 354 -3.16 -1.69 -18.00
C ASN A 354 -3.37 -0.31 -18.61
N ASP A 355 -3.82 -0.26 -19.87
CA ASP A 355 -4.23 0.97 -20.54
C ASP A 355 -5.66 1.34 -20.09
N ILE A 356 -5.75 2.05 -18.97
CA ILE A 356 -7.01 2.42 -18.32
C ILE A 356 -7.39 3.85 -18.73
N PRO A 357 -8.47 4.07 -19.50
CA PRO A 357 -8.80 5.40 -20.03
C PRO A 357 -8.96 6.49 -18.97
N GLU A 358 -9.42 6.14 -17.76
CA GLU A 358 -9.56 7.08 -16.65
C GLU A 358 -8.21 7.63 -16.16
N LEU A 359 -7.09 6.95 -16.43
CA LEU A 359 -5.74 7.40 -16.10
C LEU A 359 -5.15 8.38 -17.13
N ASP A 360 -5.81 8.61 -18.26
CA ASP A 360 -5.39 9.62 -19.24
C ASP A 360 -5.90 11.03 -18.92
N VAL A 361 -6.67 11.18 -17.83
CA VAL A 361 -7.22 12.49 -17.46
C VAL A 361 -6.11 13.47 -17.09
N ASP A 362 -6.18 14.66 -17.69
CA ASP A 362 -5.36 15.79 -17.31
C ASP A 362 -6.21 17.04 -17.07
N LEU A 363 -6.39 17.39 -15.80
CA LEU A 363 -7.07 18.62 -15.39
C LEU A 363 -6.12 19.83 -15.33
N GLY A 364 -4.85 19.66 -15.71
CA GLY A 364 -3.77 20.64 -15.56
C GLY A 364 -3.18 20.64 -14.14
N LYS A 365 -2.53 21.76 -13.78
CA LYS A 365 -1.93 21.93 -12.44
C LYS A 365 -2.99 22.24 -11.37
N PRO A 366 -2.77 21.83 -10.12
CA PRO A 366 -3.65 22.22 -9.02
C PRO A 366 -3.62 23.74 -8.83
N VAL A 367 -4.81 24.35 -8.72
CA VAL A 367 -4.99 25.78 -8.45
C VAL A 367 -5.11 26.03 -6.94
N THR A 368 -5.63 25.04 -6.22
CA THR A 368 -5.73 25.06 -4.76
C THR A 368 -5.12 23.79 -4.18
N GLY A 369 -4.73 23.86 -2.91
CA GLY A 369 -4.64 22.65 -2.10
C GLY A 369 -6.02 21.98 -1.98
N PRO A 370 -6.07 20.74 -1.50
CA PRO A 370 -7.32 20.08 -1.19
C PRO A 370 -8.03 20.78 -0.02
N ILE A 371 -9.35 20.95 -0.14
CA ILE A 371 -10.19 21.66 0.81
C ILE A 371 -11.27 20.70 1.31
N GLY A 372 -11.25 20.43 2.62
CA GLY A 372 -12.39 19.86 3.31
C GLY A 372 -13.48 20.92 3.41
N HIS A 373 -14.54 20.77 2.64
CA HIS A 373 -15.72 21.61 2.76
C HIS A 373 -16.49 21.12 4.00
N GLY A 374 -16.87 22.02 4.92
CA GLY A 374 -17.57 21.68 6.19
C GLY A 374 -18.88 20.89 6.04
N THR A 375 -19.26 20.55 4.81
CA THR A 375 -20.28 19.56 4.43
C THR A 375 -19.78 18.12 4.42
N GLY A 376 -18.51 17.83 4.74
CA GLY A 376 -17.90 16.49 4.63
C GLY A 376 -17.53 16.08 3.21
N LEU A 377 -17.52 17.02 2.25
CA LEU A 377 -16.98 16.81 0.91
C LEU A 377 -15.54 17.31 0.86
N TRP A 378 -14.68 16.60 0.15
CA TRP A 378 -13.32 17.04 -0.14
C TRP A 378 -13.20 17.43 -1.59
N LEU A 379 -12.60 18.58 -1.86
CA LEU A 379 -12.51 19.14 -3.20
C LEU A 379 -11.10 19.62 -3.49
N ARG A 380 -10.68 19.52 -4.74
CA ARG A 380 -9.49 20.22 -5.22
C ARG A 380 -9.70 20.76 -6.62
N ARG A 381 -9.39 22.05 -6.80
CA ARG A 381 -9.52 22.72 -8.08
C ARG A 381 -8.23 22.59 -8.88
N TYR A 382 -8.42 22.40 -10.17
CA TYR A 382 -7.38 22.35 -11.18
C TYR A 382 -7.63 23.42 -12.24
N GLN A 383 -6.64 23.68 -13.08
CA GLN A 383 -6.75 24.69 -14.15
C GLN A 383 -7.93 24.43 -15.09
N GLN A 384 -8.22 23.15 -15.35
CA GLN A 384 -9.22 22.71 -16.33
C GLN A 384 -10.33 21.87 -15.71
N GLY A 385 -10.34 21.72 -14.38
CA GLY A 385 -11.23 20.76 -13.74
C GLY A 385 -11.40 20.90 -12.23
N LEU A 386 -12.15 19.94 -11.68
CA LEU A 386 -12.44 19.81 -10.26
C LEU A 386 -12.48 18.32 -9.89
N THR A 387 -11.76 17.92 -8.86
CA THR A 387 -11.99 16.62 -8.20
C THR A 387 -12.85 16.81 -6.95
N VAL A 388 -13.75 15.86 -6.70
CA VAL A 388 -14.64 15.83 -5.54
C VAL A 388 -14.65 14.42 -4.96
N VAL A 389 -14.48 14.29 -3.65
CA VAL A 389 -14.60 13.03 -2.92
C VAL A 389 -15.61 13.17 -1.79
N ASN A 390 -16.57 12.26 -1.74
CA ASN A 390 -17.41 12.02 -0.56
C ASN A 390 -16.93 10.73 0.13
N PRO A 391 -16.10 10.83 1.17
CA PRO A 391 -15.56 9.66 1.84
C PRO A 391 -16.54 9.05 2.83
N SER A 392 -17.75 9.62 3.02
CA SER A 392 -18.74 9.03 3.92
C SER A 392 -19.23 7.69 3.37
N SER A 393 -19.36 6.68 4.23
CA SER A 393 -20.01 5.40 3.87
C SER A 393 -21.54 5.49 3.86
N THR A 394 -22.13 6.48 4.52
CA THR A 394 -23.58 6.53 4.79
C THR A 394 -24.29 7.80 4.34
N VAL A 395 -23.60 8.93 4.19
CA VAL A 395 -24.27 10.22 4.00
C VAL A 395 -24.06 10.83 2.63
N THR A 396 -25.16 11.05 1.90
CA THR A 396 -25.21 11.86 0.69
C THR A 396 -24.97 13.33 1.01
N ARG A 397 -24.09 13.98 0.25
CA ARG A 397 -23.83 15.42 0.34
C ARG A 397 -24.31 16.13 -0.91
N HIS A 398 -24.27 17.46 -0.88
CA HIS A 398 -24.64 18.28 -2.04
C HIS A 398 -23.53 19.26 -2.39
N LEU A 399 -23.30 19.41 -3.68
CA LEU A 399 -22.36 20.35 -4.25
C LEU A 399 -23.09 21.26 -5.24
N ARG A 400 -22.73 22.55 -5.26
CA ARG A 400 -23.21 23.47 -6.29
C ARG A 400 -22.11 23.73 -7.31
N LEU A 401 -22.37 23.38 -8.57
CA LEU A 401 -21.44 23.57 -9.67
C LEU A 401 -21.75 24.85 -10.46
N PRO A 402 -20.71 25.60 -10.89
CA PRO A 402 -20.88 26.71 -11.82
C PRO A 402 -20.98 26.18 -13.26
N GLY A 403 -22.19 26.17 -13.83
CA GLY A 403 -22.42 25.70 -15.21
C GLY A 403 -22.63 24.18 -15.31
N THR A 404 -22.31 23.63 -16.48
CA THR A 404 -22.43 22.19 -16.79
C THR A 404 -21.06 21.55 -16.87
N TRP A 405 -20.91 20.42 -16.18
CA TRP A 405 -19.69 19.64 -16.08
C TRP A 405 -19.96 18.22 -16.55
N ALA A 406 -18.92 17.53 -17.01
CA ALA A 406 -18.96 16.11 -17.32
C ALA A 406 -17.92 15.37 -16.46
N ASP A 407 -18.24 14.16 -16.05
CA ASP A 407 -17.28 13.26 -15.40
C ASP A 407 -16.47 12.44 -16.43
N LEU A 408 -15.62 11.51 -15.98
CA LEU A 408 -14.78 10.68 -16.87
C LEU A 408 -15.59 9.78 -17.81
N HIS A 409 -16.87 9.55 -17.49
CA HIS A 409 -17.79 8.69 -18.23
C HIS A 409 -18.79 9.50 -19.07
N GLY A 410 -18.62 10.83 -19.12
CA GLY A 410 -19.49 11.73 -19.88
C GLY A 410 -20.83 12.04 -19.20
N VAL A 411 -21.03 11.63 -17.96
CA VAL A 411 -22.24 11.95 -17.18
C VAL A 411 -22.22 13.44 -16.87
N ARG A 412 -23.32 14.13 -17.21
CA ARG A 412 -23.42 15.59 -17.08
C ARG A 412 -24.04 16.02 -15.75
N TYR A 413 -23.42 17.01 -15.12
CA TYR A 413 -23.79 17.58 -13.83
C TYR A 413 -23.97 19.10 -13.95
N SER A 414 -25.02 19.66 -13.38
CA SER A 414 -25.24 21.11 -13.36
C SER A 414 -26.02 21.57 -12.12
N GLY A 415 -25.85 22.84 -11.75
CA GLY A 415 -26.60 23.43 -10.63
C GLY A 415 -26.23 22.79 -9.28
N ARG A 416 -27.24 22.40 -8.49
CA ARG A 416 -27.04 21.67 -7.23
C ARG A 416 -27.15 20.18 -7.50
N ILE A 417 -26.05 19.46 -7.26
CA ILE A 417 -25.99 18.01 -7.44
C ILE A 417 -25.96 17.28 -6.10
N SER A 418 -26.44 16.05 -6.09
CA SER A 418 -26.25 15.10 -5.00
C SER A 418 -24.99 14.30 -5.27
N VAL A 419 -24.14 14.18 -4.26
CA VAL A 419 -22.93 13.35 -4.26
C VAL A 419 -23.19 12.24 -3.24
N PRO A 420 -23.55 11.02 -3.70
CA PRO A 420 -23.84 9.90 -2.81
C PRO A 420 -22.65 9.55 -1.89
N PRO A 421 -22.85 8.72 -0.85
CA PRO A 421 -21.75 8.14 -0.10
C PRO A 421 -20.79 7.39 -1.02
N ASN A 422 -19.54 7.22 -0.59
CA ASN A 422 -18.52 6.46 -1.31
C ASN A 422 -18.39 6.86 -2.80
N THR A 423 -18.25 8.16 -3.06
CA THR A 423 -18.25 8.70 -4.42
C THR A 423 -17.02 9.57 -4.67
N GLY A 424 -16.33 9.29 -5.76
CA GLY A 424 -15.32 10.18 -6.35
C GLY A 424 -15.82 10.69 -7.69
N LEU A 425 -15.65 11.98 -7.96
CA LEU A 425 -15.97 12.61 -9.23
C LEU A 425 -14.75 13.38 -9.73
N VAL A 426 -14.39 13.18 -10.99
CA VAL A 426 -13.37 13.97 -11.69
C VAL A 426 -14.09 14.72 -12.79
N LEU A 427 -14.25 16.02 -12.62
CA LEU A 427 -15.17 16.84 -13.41
C LEU A 427 -14.40 17.82 -14.30
N SER A 428 -14.82 17.90 -15.55
CA SER A 428 -14.36 18.88 -16.54
C SER A 428 -15.52 19.73 -17.06
N PRO A 429 -15.36 21.04 -17.30
CA PRO A 429 -16.42 21.88 -17.86
C PRO A 429 -16.83 21.40 -19.26
N VAL A 430 -18.13 21.32 -19.53
CA VAL A 430 -18.64 21.09 -20.88
C VAL A 430 -18.58 22.42 -21.63
N ARG A 431 -17.84 22.45 -22.75
CA ARG A 431 -17.73 23.62 -23.62
C ARG A 431 -18.96 23.80 -24.50
#